data_AF-A0A661N2F8-F1
#
_entry.id   AF-A0A661N2F8-F1
#
_cell.length_a   1.000
_cell.length_b   1.000
_cell.length_c   1.000
_cell.angle_alpha   90.00
_cell.angle_beta   90.00
_cell.angle_gamma   90.00
#
_symmetry.space_group_name_H-M   'P 1'
#
loop_
_entity.id
_entity.type
_entity.pdbx_description
1 polymer ?
#
loop_
_entity_poly.entity_id
_entity_poly.type
_entity_poly.pdbx_seq_one_letter_code
_entity_poly.pdbx_strand_id
1 'polypeptide(L)'
;LFEVKTRLSELCQEVAETGESVMVTKRGKPLVRIVPLGADAELTPSVWELRERDEAAHGAWTEDFEIPPREVHPDTYADPLSED
;
A
#
# COMPACT_ATOMS: atom_id res chain seq x y z
N LEU A 1 -10.19 -26.07 4.87
CA LEU A 1 -9.80 -24.77 4.27
C LEU A 1 -10.15 -23.61 5.22
N PHE A 2 -9.55 -23.58 6.41
CA PHE A 2 -9.76 -22.52 7.43
C PHE A 2 -8.46 -21.73 7.70
N GLU A 3 -7.43 -21.95 6.88
CA GLU A 3 -6.03 -21.70 7.21
C GLU A 3 -5.49 -20.36 6.69
N VAL A 4 -6.16 -19.76 5.71
CA VAL A 4 -5.70 -18.51 5.07
C VAL A 4 -5.59 -17.37 6.08
N LYS A 5 -6.49 -17.26 7.06
CA LYS A 5 -6.45 -16.17 8.04
C LYS A 5 -5.18 -16.19 8.90
N THR A 6 -4.64 -17.36 9.17
CA THR A 6 -3.45 -17.54 10.01
C THR A 6 -2.16 -17.46 9.20
N ARG A 7 -2.25 -17.69 7.88
CA ARG A 7 -1.08 -17.85 6.98
C ARG A 7 -1.15 -16.93 5.77
N LEU A 8 -1.87 -15.81 5.88
CA LEU A 8 -2.09 -14.92 4.74
C LEU A 8 -0.77 -14.37 4.20
N SER A 9 0.13 -13.96 5.10
CA SER A 9 1.44 -13.43 4.70
C SER A 9 2.29 -14.48 3.97
N GLU A 10 2.34 -15.72 4.48
CA GLU A 10 3.05 -16.83 3.84
C GLU A 10 2.48 -17.12 2.44
N LEU A 11 1.16 -17.15 2.30
CA LEU A 11 0.49 -17.35 1.01
C LEU A 11 0.77 -16.21 0.03
N CYS A 12 0.79 -14.96 0.49
CA CYS A 12 1.13 -13.82 -0.36
C CYS A 12 2.60 -13.89 -0.81
N GLN A 13 3.51 -14.30 0.08
CA GLN A 13 4.92 -14.51 -0.23
C GLN A 13 5.09 -15.59 -1.31
N GLU A 14 4.45 -16.74 -1.13
CA GLU A 14 4.48 -17.85 -2.09
C GLU A 14 3.92 -17.44 -3.47
N VAL A 15 2.79 -16.73 -3.50
CA VAL A 15 2.20 -16.21 -4.74
C VAL A 15 3.13 -15.23 -5.44
N ALA A 16 3.82 -14.36 -4.68
CA ALA A 16 4.77 -13.41 -5.23
C ALA A 16 6.02 -14.10 -5.81
N GLU A 17 6.54 -15.13 -5.13
CA GLU A 17 7.75 -15.86 -5.53
C GLU A 17 7.50 -16.80 -6.73
N THR A 18 6.36 -17.49 -6.74
CA THR A 18 6.03 -18.50 -7.77
C THR A 18 5.32 -17.90 -8.97
N GLY A 19 4.62 -16.78 -8.78
CA GLY A 19 3.69 -16.21 -9.75
C GLY A 19 2.38 -16.99 -9.88
N GLU A 20 2.19 -18.08 -9.14
CA GLU A 20 0.98 -18.90 -9.19
C GLU A 20 -0.14 -18.30 -8.35
N SER A 21 -1.34 -18.16 -8.92
CA SER A 21 -2.47 -17.57 -8.20
C SER A 21 -3.17 -18.56 -7.27
N VAL A 22 -3.61 -18.10 -6.09
CA VAL A 22 -4.34 -18.92 -5.12
C VAL A 22 -5.79 -18.48 -4.98
N MET A 23 -6.74 -19.42 -5.04
CA MET A 23 -8.17 -19.15 -4.84
C MET A 23 -8.59 -19.40 -3.38
N VAL A 24 -9.10 -18.36 -2.72
CA VAL A 24 -9.65 -18.45 -1.38
C VAL A 24 -11.15 -18.71 -1.47
N THR A 25 -11.62 -19.76 -0.79
CA THR A 25 -13.04 -20.10 -0.73
C THR A 25 -13.61 -19.89 0.67
N LYS A 26 -14.90 -19.59 0.75
CA LYS A 26 -15.67 -19.54 2.00
C LYS A 26 -16.86 -20.48 1.87
N ARG A 27 -16.92 -21.51 2.71
CA ARG A 27 -17.94 -22.57 2.65
C ARG A 27 -18.03 -23.25 1.26
N GLY A 28 -16.87 -23.56 0.68
CA GLY A 28 -16.75 -24.23 -0.61
C GLY A 28 -17.05 -23.34 -1.84
N LYS A 29 -17.41 -22.07 -1.63
CA LYS A 29 -17.65 -21.12 -2.72
C LYS A 29 -16.43 -20.21 -2.89
N PRO A 30 -15.95 -19.98 -4.13
CA PRO A 30 -14.93 -18.97 -4.40
C PRO A 30 -15.31 -17.63 -3.81
N LEU A 31 -14.37 -16.98 -3.12
CA LEU A 31 -14.58 -15.67 -2.49
C LEU A 31 -13.65 -14.63 -3.10
N VAL A 32 -12.34 -14.91 -3.12
CA VAL A 32 -11.31 -14.03 -3.72
C VAL A 32 -10.19 -14.87 -4.33
N ARG A 33 -9.37 -14.24 -5.19
CA ARG A 33 -8.14 -14.81 -5.73
C ARG A 33 -6.97 -13.89 -5.39
N ILE A 34 -5.89 -14.46 -4.89
CA ILE A 34 -4.61 -13.78 -4.66
C ILE A 34 -3.78 -13.99 -5.93
N VAL A 35 -3.26 -12.91 -6.49
CA VAL A 35 -2.43 -12.91 -7.71
C VAL A 35 -1.16 -12.12 -7.42
N PRO A 36 -0.02 -12.46 -8.04
CA PRO A 36 1.17 -11.64 -7.95
C PRO A 36 0.89 -10.27 -8.58
N LEU A 37 1.67 -9.27 -8.18
CA LEU A 37 1.69 -8.00 -8.90
C LEU A 37 2.25 -8.25 -10.31
N GLY A 38 1.65 -7.63 -11.33
CA GLY A 38 2.11 -7.75 -12.72
C GLY A 38 3.41 -6.97 -12.96
N ALA A 39 4.11 -7.28 -14.05
CA ALA A 39 5.37 -6.63 -14.44
C ALA A 39 5.25 -5.09 -14.56
N ASP A 40 4.05 -4.56 -14.81
CA ASP A 40 3.81 -3.11 -14.84
C ASP A 40 4.01 -2.43 -13.47
N ALA A 41 3.86 -3.16 -12.36
CA ALA A 41 4.19 -2.68 -11.03
C ALA A 41 5.71 -2.57 -10.79
N GLU A 42 6.53 -3.28 -11.57
CA GLU A 42 7.99 -3.22 -11.51
C GLU A 42 8.59 -2.08 -12.36
N LEU A 43 7.79 -1.44 -13.22
CA LEU A 43 8.28 -0.37 -14.10
C LEU A 43 8.64 0.92 -13.34
N THR A 44 8.05 1.11 -12.16
CA THR A 44 8.41 2.20 -11.26
C THR A 44 9.18 1.64 -10.09
N PRO A 45 10.40 2.13 -9.80
CA PRO A 45 11.12 1.72 -8.60
C PRO A 45 10.24 1.96 -7.38
N SER A 46 10.23 0.98 -6.47
CA SER A 46 9.42 1.04 -5.26
C SER A 46 9.75 2.34 -4.51
N VAL A 47 8.75 3.03 -3.96
CA VAL A 47 8.97 4.21 -3.10
C VAL A 47 9.93 3.88 -1.96
N TRP A 48 9.93 2.62 -1.50
CA TRP A 48 10.85 2.13 -0.48
C TRP A 48 12.29 1.99 -0.98
N GLU A 49 12.50 1.46 -2.19
CA GLU A 49 13.83 1.38 -2.80
C GLU A 49 14.39 2.77 -3.12
N LEU A 50 13.53 3.68 -3.58
CA LEU A 50 13.91 5.08 -3.80
C LEU A 50 14.36 5.73 -2.50
N ARG A 51 13.62 5.50 -1.41
CA ARG A 51 13.99 5.97 -0.08
C ARG A 51 15.31 5.38 0.39
N GLU A 52 15.49 4.06 0.32
CA GLU A 52 16.75 3.41 0.73
C GLU A 52 17.97 3.95 -0.04
N ARG A 53 17.81 4.17 -1.35
CA ARG A 53 18.86 4.76 -2.19
C ARG A 53 19.19 6.19 -1.78
N ASP A 54 18.18 6.99 -1.49
CA ASP A 54 18.36 8.37 -1.05
C ASP A 54 19.05 8.42 0.32
N GLU A 55 18.57 7.62 1.30
CA GLU A 55 19.19 7.53 2.63
C GLU A 55 20.65 7.03 2.56
N ALA A 56 20.97 6.12 1.64
CA ALA A 56 22.34 5.67 1.42
C ALA A 56 23.25 6.77 0.83
N ALA A 57 22.69 7.67 0.00
CA ALA A 57 23.43 8.75 -0.65
C ALA A 57 23.53 10.02 0.22
N HIS A 58 22.50 10.30 1.03
CA HIS A 58 22.29 11.58 1.72
C HIS A 58 22.23 11.45 3.25
N GLY A 59 22.21 10.22 3.78
CA GLY A 59 22.03 9.96 5.20
C GLY A 59 20.55 9.83 5.60
N ALA A 60 20.30 9.38 6.82
CA ALA A 60 18.94 9.22 7.32
C ALA A 60 18.20 10.56 7.41
N TRP A 61 16.93 10.57 7.01
CA TRP A 61 16.05 11.73 7.15
C TRP A 61 15.64 11.90 8.62
N THR A 62 16.47 12.59 9.39
CA THR A 62 16.22 12.87 10.82
C THR A 62 15.71 14.28 11.07
N GLU A 63 15.57 15.09 10.02
CA GLU A 63 15.10 16.46 10.12
C GLU A 63 13.58 16.46 10.37
N ASP A 64 13.17 17.15 11.43
CA ASP A 64 11.76 17.48 11.62
C ASP A 64 11.35 18.47 10.52
N PHE A 65 10.22 18.19 9.87
CA PHE A 65 9.66 19.10 8.87
C PHE A 65 8.72 20.09 9.55
N GLU A 66 8.97 21.39 9.32
CA GLU A 66 8.01 22.43 9.72
C GLU A 66 6.77 22.32 8.84
N ILE A 67 5.67 21.83 9.42
CA ILE A 67 4.40 21.74 8.73
C ILE A 67 3.95 23.17 8.41
N PRO A 68 3.75 23.54 7.13
CA PRO A 68 3.29 24.86 6.77
C PRO A 68 1.93 25.13 7.43
N PRO A 69 1.64 26.39 7.80
CA PRO A 69 0.36 26.74 8.38
C PRO A 69 -0.76 26.32 7.42
N ARG A 70 -1.81 25.69 7.96
CA ARG A 70 -3.00 25.34 7.18
C ARG A 70 -3.73 26.63 6.83
N GLU A 71 -3.79 26.96 5.55
CA GLU A 71 -4.57 28.08 5.05
C GLU A 71 -5.94 27.58 4.58
N VAL A 72 -7.00 28.23 5.06
CA VAL A 72 -8.34 28.04 4.54
C VAL A 72 -8.49 28.98 3.36
N HIS A 73 -8.72 28.45 2.16
CA HIS A 73 -9.02 29.27 0.98
C HIS A 73 -10.50 29.65 1.00
N PRO A 74 -10.89 30.87 1.41
CA PRO A 74 -12.28 31.22 1.64
C PRO A 74 -13.15 31.12 0.38
N ASP A 75 -12.56 31.29 -0.81
CA ASP A 75 -13.28 31.22 -2.10
C ASP A 75 -13.66 29.78 -2.50
N THR A 76 -13.01 28.77 -1.91
CA THR A 76 -13.18 27.35 -2.27
C THR A 76 -13.54 26.45 -1.08
N TYR A 77 -13.31 26.93 0.14
CA TYR A 77 -13.58 26.19 1.35
C TYR A 77 -15.03 26.41 1.77
N ALA A 78 -15.85 25.38 1.60
CA ALA A 78 -17.17 25.28 2.22
C ALA A 78 -17.07 24.32 3.41
N ASP A 79 -17.42 24.78 4.61
CA ASP A 79 -17.50 23.91 5.78
C ASP A 79 -18.75 23.02 5.66
N PRO A 80 -18.60 21.69 5.46
CA PRO A 80 -19.73 20.79 5.30
C PRO A 80 -20.58 20.62 6.56
N LEU A 81 -20.14 21.17 7.70
CA LEU A 81 -20.84 21.16 8.98
C LEU A 81 -21.41 22.53 9.37
N SER A 82 -21.22 23.56 8.56
CA SER A 82 -21.92 24.83 8.75
C SER A 82 -23.39 24.68 8.32
N GLU A 83 -24.32 24.93 9.23
CA GLU A 83 -25.75 25.09 8.91
C GLU A 83 -25.94 26.50 8.35
N ASP A 84 -26.59 26.64 7.18
CA ASP A 84 -26.90 27.92 6.53
C ASP A 84 -27.64 28.92 7.44
#